data_AF-A0A932CRN1-F1
#
_entry.id   AF-A0A932CRN1-F1
#
_cell.length_a   1.000
_cell.length_b   1.000
_cell.length_c   1.000
_cell.angle_alpha   90.00
_cell.angle_beta   90.00
_cell.angle_gamma   90.00
#
_symmetry.space_group_name_H-M   'P 1'
#
loop_
_entity.id
_entity.type
_entity.pdbx_description
1 polymer ?
#
loop_
_entity_poly.entity_id
_entity_poly.type
_entity_poly.pdbx_seq_one_letter_code
_entity_poly.pdbx_strand_id
1 'polypeptide(L)'
;MRPHHKIALCLAWAAWLILMGQEPGRAEDREEVGRLGEILIEHRPVEEQIGEGGVPISVRLKGAASAHPFNVRLFYRVEEGSFQSIPLEPAGESLRTVIPSQPRGTKLFYFLEARDRVGNRVTLPAQADAGQLYRIKFKGHASLPLLLGHIGAMFSGALLCLLGAIFSVSYLRKGGRFERISRSVAWGTLLIFIGGFPMGMAMGYAVFGQPWTGLPIGGDVTDTKTLIVFIYWLVAVLLLKGTIFQGSPGKDWVSRKTFARLTIVGTVLTALIYLIPHSI
;
A
#
# COMPACT_ATOMS: atom_id res chain seq x y z
N MET A 1 8.92 39.93 10.68
CA MET A 1 8.47 39.11 9.53
C MET A 1 7.69 37.91 10.06
N ARG A 2 6.40 37.79 9.71
CA ARG A 2 5.44 36.89 10.39
C ARG A 2 5.61 35.42 9.93
N PRO A 3 5.68 34.43 10.85
CA PRO A 3 5.91 33.01 10.55
C PRO A 3 4.70 32.29 9.90
N HIS A 4 3.56 32.94 9.73
CA HIS A 4 2.31 32.32 9.25
C HIS A 4 2.32 31.93 7.77
N HIS A 5 3.14 32.55 6.91
CA HIS A 5 3.16 32.21 5.48
C HIS A 5 3.81 30.87 5.16
N LYS A 6 4.77 30.42 5.97
CA LYS A 6 5.49 29.15 5.72
C LYS A 6 4.62 27.92 6.01
N ILE A 7 3.72 28.03 6.99
CA ILE A 7 2.80 26.93 7.38
C ILE A 7 1.68 26.78 6.35
N ALA A 8 1.16 27.90 5.82
CA ALA A 8 0.12 27.88 4.79
C ALA A 8 0.60 27.23 3.48
N LEU A 9 1.87 27.45 3.09
CA LEU A 9 2.45 26.83 1.89
C LEU A 9 2.58 25.30 2.01
N CYS A 10 2.99 24.78 3.17
CA CYS A 10 3.05 23.33 3.39
C CYS A 10 1.66 22.66 3.33
N LEU A 11 0.63 23.31 3.86
CA LEU A 11 -0.74 22.78 3.85
C LEU A 11 -1.36 22.80 2.44
N ALA A 12 -1.09 23.85 1.67
CA ALA A 12 -1.53 23.94 0.27
C ALA A 12 -0.84 22.89 -0.62
N TRP A 13 0.45 22.62 -0.38
CA TRP A 13 1.19 21.58 -1.10
C TRP A 13 0.69 20.17 -0.78
N ALA A 14 0.38 19.90 0.50
CA ALA A 14 -0.23 18.64 0.93
C ALA A 14 -1.63 18.43 0.31
N ALA A 15 -2.45 19.48 0.25
CA ALA A 15 -3.79 19.44 -0.37
C ALA A 15 -3.73 19.15 -1.88
N TRP A 16 -2.75 19.70 -2.58
CA TRP A 16 -2.57 19.47 -4.02
C TRP A 16 -2.15 18.02 -4.34
N LEU A 17 -1.30 17.41 -3.52
CA LEU A 17 -0.92 15.99 -3.65
C LEU A 17 -2.10 15.04 -3.43
N ILE A 18 -3.03 15.40 -2.54
CA ILE A 18 -4.25 14.61 -2.25
C ILE A 18 -5.19 14.59 -3.47
N LEU A 19 -5.26 15.70 -4.21
CA LEU A 19 -6.13 15.80 -5.39
C LEU A 19 -5.60 15.03 -6.61
N MET A 20 -4.29 14.81 -6.70
CA MET A 20 -3.67 14.10 -7.82
C MET A 20 -3.67 12.56 -7.67
N GLY A 21 -4.07 12.03 -6.51
CA GLY A 21 -4.01 10.60 -6.19
C GLY A 21 -5.30 9.80 -6.43
N GLN A 22 -6.29 10.33 -7.16
CA GLN A 22 -7.56 9.65 -7.43
C GLN A 22 -7.48 8.89 -8.77
N GLU A 23 -7.32 7.56 -8.72
CA GLU A 23 -7.38 6.66 -9.89
C GLU A 23 -8.83 6.19 -10.17
N PRO A 24 -9.22 5.95 -11.44
CA PRO A 24 -10.57 5.52 -11.80
C PRO A 24 -10.80 4.01 -11.55
N GLY A 25 -11.87 3.69 -10.80
CA GLY A 25 -12.71 2.48 -10.92
C GLY A 25 -12.06 1.10 -10.77
N ARG A 26 -12.15 0.51 -9.57
CA ARG A 26 -11.83 -0.89 -9.23
C ARG A 26 -12.86 -1.85 -9.85
N ALA A 27 -12.43 -2.79 -10.69
CA ALA A 27 -13.29 -3.87 -11.19
C ALA A 27 -13.34 -5.01 -10.16
N GLU A 28 -14.47 -5.16 -9.46
CA GLU A 28 -14.72 -6.24 -8.48
C GLU A 28 -14.99 -7.58 -9.17
N ASP A 29 -14.31 -8.65 -8.71
CA ASP A 29 -14.69 -10.09 -8.56
C ASP A 29 -15.80 -10.64 -9.49
N ARG A 30 -15.78 -10.29 -10.78
CA ARG A 30 -16.71 -10.81 -11.79
C ARG A 30 -16.10 -12.05 -12.43
N GLU A 31 -16.82 -13.17 -12.38
CA GLU A 31 -16.59 -14.27 -13.32
C GLU A 31 -16.76 -13.70 -14.73
N GLU A 32 -15.68 -13.69 -15.50
CA GLU A 32 -15.75 -13.23 -16.88
C GLU A 32 -16.06 -14.41 -17.79
N VAL A 33 -17.04 -14.17 -18.65
CA VAL A 33 -17.68 -15.18 -19.46
C VAL A 33 -17.51 -14.80 -20.92
N GLY A 34 -16.67 -15.55 -21.63
CA GLY A 34 -16.42 -15.39 -23.05
C GLY A 34 -17.26 -16.38 -23.85
N ARG A 35 -17.84 -15.96 -24.97
CA ARG A 35 -18.63 -16.84 -25.82
C ARG A 35 -17.96 -17.04 -27.17
N LEU A 36 -17.74 -18.29 -27.57
CA LEU A 36 -17.32 -18.68 -28.92
C LEU A 36 -18.33 -19.68 -29.47
N GLY A 37 -19.25 -19.22 -30.32
CA GLY A 37 -20.37 -20.05 -30.81
C GLY A 37 -21.33 -20.47 -29.68
N GLU A 38 -21.49 -21.77 -29.45
CA GLU A 38 -22.31 -22.33 -28.34
C GLU A 38 -21.53 -22.54 -27.04
N ILE A 39 -20.23 -22.21 -27.02
CA ILE A 39 -19.34 -22.50 -25.89
C ILE A 39 -19.16 -21.27 -25.01
N LEU A 40 -19.26 -21.52 -23.72
CA LEU A 40 -19.01 -20.58 -22.65
C LEU A 40 -17.63 -20.87 -22.05
N ILE A 41 -16.74 -19.89 -22.09
CA ILE A 41 -15.43 -19.94 -21.43
C ILE A 41 -15.55 -19.11 -20.16
N GLU A 42 -15.42 -19.78 -19.02
CA GLU A 42 -15.47 -19.15 -17.71
C GLU A 42 -14.07 -19.09 -17.12
N HIS A 43 -13.64 -17.89 -16.76
CA HIS A 43 -12.38 -17.68 -16.06
C HIS A 43 -12.58 -16.72 -14.89
N ARG A 44 -12.01 -17.08 -13.74
CA ARG A 44 -11.91 -16.19 -12.59
C ARG A 44 -10.52 -15.55 -12.60
N PRO A 45 -10.42 -14.22 -12.77
CA PRO A 45 -9.14 -13.53 -12.75
C PRO A 45 -8.41 -13.76 -11.44
N VAL A 46 -7.10 -14.03 -11.53
CA VAL A 46 -6.23 -14.03 -10.36
C VAL A 46 -5.59 -12.64 -10.27
N GLU A 47 -5.79 -11.93 -9.17
CA GLU A 47 -5.24 -10.58 -8.97
C GLU A 47 -3.88 -10.60 -8.25
N GLU A 48 -3.66 -11.60 -7.40
CA GLU A 48 -2.48 -11.66 -6.53
C GLU A 48 -1.97 -13.09 -6.38
N GLN A 49 -0.65 -13.24 -6.39
CA GLN A 49 0.06 -14.47 -6.04
C GLN A 49 0.92 -14.18 -4.82
N ILE A 50 0.72 -14.93 -3.73
CA ILE A 50 1.47 -14.73 -2.48
C ILE A 50 2.39 -15.92 -2.21
N GLY A 51 3.67 -15.65 -1.99
CA GLY A 51 4.68 -16.67 -1.69
C GLY A 51 5.36 -17.24 -2.93
N GLU A 52 6.12 -18.31 -2.73
CA GLU A 52 6.87 -18.97 -3.79
C GLU A 52 5.97 -19.89 -4.63
N GLY A 53 6.22 -19.92 -5.94
CA GLY A 53 5.50 -20.79 -6.87
C GLY A 53 4.86 -20.04 -8.03
N GLY A 54 4.46 -20.82 -9.03
CA GLY A 54 3.73 -20.30 -10.19
C GLY A 54 2.26 -20.02 -9.86
N VAL A 55 1.59 -19.30 -10.76
CA VAL A 55 0.17 -18.95 -10.62
C VAL A 55 -0.66 -19.98 -11.36
N PRO A 56 -1.46 -20.81 -10.67
CA PRO A 56 -2.36 -21.74 -11.34
C PRO A 56 -3.51 -20.96 -11.98
N ILE A 57 -3.65 -21.09 -13.29
CA ILE A 57 -4.78 -20.55 -14.05
C ILE A 57 -5.66 -21.70 -14.47
N SER A 58 -6.95 -21.58 -14.19
CA SER A 58 -7.97 -22.53 -14.60
C SER A 58 -9.04 -21.85 -15.44
N VAL A 59 -9.51 -22.61 -16.43
CA VAL A 59 -10.57 -22.21 -17.34
C VAL A 59 -11.58 -23.35 -17.40
N ARG A 60 -12.86 -23.04 -17.20
CA ARG A 60 -13.94 -24.01 -17.35
C ARG A 60 -14.62 -23.79 -18.71
N LEU A 61 -14.86 -24.89 -19.42
CA LEU A 61 -15.60 -24.89 -20.67
C LEU A 61 -17.01 -25.42 -20.40
N LYS A 62 -18.06 -24.68 -20.76
CA LYS A 62 -19.46 -25.17 -20.75
C LYS A 62 -20.03 -25.15 -22.17
N GLY A 63 -20.75 -26.20 -22.56
CA GLY A 63 -21.45 -26.32 -23.85
C GLY A 63 -21.40 -27.73 -24.45
N ALA A 64 -22.29 -28.01 -25.42
CA ALA A 64 -22.44 -29.33 -26.07
C ALA A 64 -21.19 -29.79 -26.88
N ALA A 65 -20.25 -28.87 -27.10
CA ALA A 65 -19.03 -29.06 -27.87
C ALA A 65 -17.77 -29.28 -27.01
N SER A 66 -17.91 -29.68 -25.74
CA SER A 66 -16.79 -30.16 -24.90
C SER A 66 -16.02 -31.36 -25.50
N ALA A 67 -16.47 -31.90 -26.63
CA ALA A 67 -15.84 -32.94 -27.45
C ALA A 67 -14.95 -32.44 -28.62
N HIS A 68 -14.85 -31.12 -28.87
CA HIS A 68 -13.96 -30.58 -29.90
C HIS A 68 -12.65 -30.07 -29.30
N PRO A 69 -11.47 -30.37 -29.87
CA PRO A 69 -10.20 -29.89 -29.33
C PRO A 69 -10.02 -28.42 -29.67
N PHE A 70 -10.36 -27.56 -28.72
CA PHE A 70 -10.01 -26.15 -28.76
C PHE A 70 -8.55 -25.97 -28.36
N ASN A 71 -7.84 -25.11 -29.09
CA ASN A 71 -6.52 -24.68 -28.66
C ASN A 71 -6.73 -23.43 -27.80
N VAL A 72 -6.73 -23.62 -26.47
CA VAL A 72 -6.74 -22.50 -25.53
C VAL A 72 -5.30 -22.22 -25.12
N ARG A 73 -4.88 -20.97 -25.29
CA ARG A 73 -3.57 -20.48 -24.89
C ARG A 73 -3.72 -19.31 -23.95
N LEU A 74 -2.85 -19.26 -22.96
CA LEU A 74 -2.66 -18.11 -22.11
C LEU A 74 -1.52 -17.27 -22.69
N PHE A 75 -1.76 -15.99 -22.88
CA PHE A 75 -0.74 -15.03 -23.25
C PHE A 75 -0.46 -14.12 -22.06
N TYR A 76 0.80 -14.03 -21.65
CA TYR A 76 1.21 -13.15 -20.56
C TYR A 76 2.44 -12.33 -20.92
N ARG A 77 2.58 -11.17 -20.30
CA ARG A 77 3.80 -10.37 -20.31
C ARG A 77 4.15 -9.96 -18.89
N VAL A 78 5.45 -9.88 -18.62
CA VAL A 78 5.99 -9.39 -17.36
C VAL A 78 6.34 -7.93 -17.56
N GLU A 79 5.75 -7.04 -16.76
CA GLU A 79 5.90 -5.59 -16.89
C GLU A 79 5.74 -5.14 -18.36
N GLU A 80 6.64 -4.31 -18.89
CA GLU A 80 6.62 -3.82 -20.28
C GLU A 80 7.25 -4.79 -21.30
N GLY A 81 7.48 -6.05 -20.91
CA GLY A 81 8.07 -7.07 -21.77
C GLY A 81 7.15 -7.55 -22.91
N SER A 82 7.70 -8.39 -23.77
CA SER A 82 6.97 -9.06 -24.85
C SER A 82 6.03 -10.15 -24.34
N PHE A 83 4.92 -10.36 -25.03
CA PHE A 83 4.00 -11.46 -24.73
C PHE A 83 4.65 -12.83 -24.99
N GLN A 84 4.47 -13.73 -24.03
CA GLN A 84 4.80 -15.15 -24.08
C GLN A 84 3.50 -15.95 -24.01
N SER A 85 3.45 -17.12 -24.64
CA SER A 85 2.26 -17.96 -24.66
C SER A 85 2.50 -19.32 -24.02
N ILE A 86 1.55 -19.78 -23.20
CA ILE A 86 1.56 -21.12 -22.60
C ILE A 86 0.27 -21.84 -23.01
N PRO A 87 0.34 -23.07 -23.56
CA PRO A 87 -0.86 -23.87 -23.78
C PRO A 87 -1.52 -24.26 -22.46
N LEU A 88 -2.84 -24.37 -22.45
CA LEU A 88 -3.55 -24.97 -21.33
C LEU A 88 -3.70 -26.48 -21.57
N GLU A 89 -3.46 -27.26 -20.52
CA GLU A 89 -3.56 -28.72 -20.55
C GLU A 89 -4.90 -29.19 -19.95
N PRO A 90 -5.50 -30.26 -20.49
CA PRO A 90 -6.72 -30.86 -19.93
C PRO A 90 -6.52 -31.38 -18.49
N ALA A 91 -7.43 -30.99 -17.60
CA ALA A 91 -7.49 -31.40 -16.20
C ALA A 91 -8.95 -31.63 -15.79
N GLY A 92 -9.48 -32.81 -16.10
CA GLY A 92 -10.89 -33.17 -15.89
C GLY A 92 -11.81 -32.34 -16.77
N GLU A 93 -12.76 -31.62 -16.17
CA GLU A 93 -13.69 -30.69 -16.85
C GLU A 93 -13.11 -29.28 -17.05
N SER A 94 -11.86 -29.06 -16.67
CA SER A 94 -11.18 -27.77 -16.76
C SER A 94 -9.90 -27.85 -17.59
N LEU A 95 -9.51 -26.73 -18.18
CA LEU A 95 -8.18 -26.53 -18.75
C LEU A 95 -7.33 -25.79 -17.72
N ARG A 96 -6.09 -26.24 -17.51
CA ARG A 96 -5.19 -25.65 -16.51
C ARG A 96 -3.83 -25.35 -17.09
N THR A 97 -3.23 -24.29 -16.58
CA THR A 97 -1.83 -23.98 -16.83
C THR A 97 -1.24 -23.30 -15.60
N VAL A 98 0.09 -23.21 -15.53
CA VAL A 98 0.79 -22.54 -14.45
C VAL A 98 1.68 -21.47 -15.06
N ILE A 99 1.40 -20.21 -14.71
CA ILE A 99 2.28 -19.10 -15.05
C ILE A 99 3.55 -19.23 -14.18
N PRO A 100 4.76 -19.22 -14.75
CA PRO A 100 6.00 -19.31 -13.98
C PRO A 100 6.10 -18.23 -12.89
N SER A 101 6.67 -18.61 -11.75
CA SER A 101 6.88 -17.69 -10.62
C SER A 101 7.71 -16.48 -11.05
N GLN A 102 7.34 -15.30 -10.56
CA GLN A 102 8.05 -14.06 -10.80
C GLN A 102 8.58 -13.50 -9.47
N PRO A 103 9.65 -12.67 -9.49
CA PRO A 103 10.11 -11.97 -8.29
C PRO A 103 8.98 -11.17 -7.64
N ARG A 104 8.96 -11.11 -6.30
CA ARG A 104 8.02 -10.26 -5.56
C ARG A 104 8.12 -8.79 -5.99
N GLY A 105 6.98 -8.10 -6.01
CA GLY A 105 6.85 -6.73 -6.51
C GLY A 105 6.50 -6.64 -8.00
N THR A 106 6.76 -7.71 -8.76
CA THR A 106 6.53 -7.74 -10.21
C THR A 106 5.04 -7.69 -10.54
N LYS A 107 4.70 -6.92 -11.57
CA LYS A 107 3.36 -6.88 -12.18
C LYS A 107 3.38 -7.72 -13.46
N LEU A 108 2.45 -8.66 -13.56
CA LEU A 108 2.25 -9.48 -14.74
C LEU A 108 0.87 -9.18 -15.33
N PHE A 109 0.79 -9.11 -16.66
CA PHE A 109 -0.45 -8.90 -17.38
C PHE A 109 -0.73 -10.11 -18.25
N TYR A 110 -1.97 -10.60 -18.28
CA TYR A 110 -2.32 -11.74 -19.10
C TYR A 110 -3.73 -11.65 -19.68
N PHE A 111 -3.96 -12.44 -20.72
CA PHE A 111 -5.27 -12.73 -21.30
C PHE A 111 -5.29 -14.16 -21.79
N LEU A 112 -6.49 -14.71 -21.96
CA LEU A 112 -6.72 -16.03 -22.53
C LEU A 112 -7.22 -15.86 -23.96
N GLU A 113 -6.80 -16.77 -24.82
CA GLU A 113 -7.24 -16.86 -26.20
C GLU A 113 -7.67 -18.29 -26.50
N ALA A 114 -8.90 -18.45 -26.99
CA ALA A 114 -9.39 -19.73 -27.48
C ALA A 114 -9.63 -19.66 -28.97
N ARG A 115 -9.10 -20.65 -29.69
CA ARG A 115 -9.34 -20.84 -31.13
C ARG A 115 -10.04 -22.15 -31.42
N ASP A 116 -11.02 -22.10 -32.32
CA ASP A 116 -11.63 -23.29 -32.89
C ASP A 116 -10.83 -23.83 -34.10
N ARG A 117 -11.26 -24.96 -34.65
CA ARG A 117 -10.64 -25.58 -35.85
C ARG A 117 -10.88 -24.80 -37.14
N VAL A 118 -11.85 -23.90 -37.15
CA VAL A 118 -12.28 -23.10 -38.32
C VAL A 118 -11.52 -21.76 -38.37
N GLY A 119 -10.83 -21.40 -37.29
CA GLY A 119 -10.03 -20.18 -37.17
C GLY A 119 -10.73 -19.06 -36.40
N ASN A 120 -11.93 -19.27 -35.86
CA ASN A 120 -12.58 -18.28 -35.01
C ASN A 120 -11.84 -18.17 -33.67
N ARG A 121 -11.72 -16.94 -33.18
CA ARG A 121 -10.98 -16.58 -31.96
C ARG A 121 -11.89 -15.85 -30.99
N VAL A 122 -11.78 -16.17 -29.70
CA VAL A 122 -12.31 -15.35 -28.60
C VAL A 122 -11.20 -15.08 -27.60
N THR A 123 -11.23 -13.89 -26.98
CA THR A 123 -10.31 -13.51 -25.91
C THR A 123 -11.06 -13.27 -24.60
N LEU A 124 -10.35 -13.49 -23.50
CA LEU A 124 -10.77 -13.13 -22.15
C LEU A 124 -9.65 -12.34 -21.46
N PRO A 125 -9.88 -11.07 -21.09
CA PRO A 125 -11.13 -10.33 -21.23
C PRO A 125 -11.51 -10.08 -22.70
N ALA A 126 -12.78 -9.81 -22.98
CA ALA A 126 -13.27 -9.58 -24.35
C ALA A 126 -12.59 -8.35 -25.00
N GLN A 127 -12.19 -7.38 -24.18
CA GLN A 127 -11.48 -6.16 -24.57
C GLN A 127 -9.95 -6.31 -24.52
N ALA A 128 -9.41 -7.54 -24.53
CA ALA A 128 -7.96 -7.78 -24.55
C ALA A 128 -7.26 -7.06 -25.72
N ASP A 129 -7.88 -7.07 -26.90
CA ASP A 129 -7.35 -6.36 -28.08
C ASP A 129 -7.40 -4.82 -27.93
N ALA A 130 -8.24 -4.29 -27.04
CA ALA A 130 -8.29 -2.87 -26.67
C ALA A 130 -7.31 -2.51 -25.53
N GLY A 131 -6.47 -3.46 -25.09
CA GLY A 131 -5.43 -3.26 -24.08
C GLY A 131 -5.89 -3.47 -22.64
N GLN A 132 -7.14 -3.89 -22.40
CA GLN A 132 -7.59 -4.28 -21.06
C GLN A 132 -7.14 -5.72 -20.79
N LEU A 133 -6.23 -5.91 -19.83
CA LEU A 133 -5.65 -7.20 -19.50
C LEU A 133 -5.86 -7.50 -18.02
N TYR A 134 -5.95 -8.77 -17.66
CA TYR A 134 -5.91 -9.17 -16.27
C TYR A 134 -4.52 -8.86 -15.69
N ARG A 135 -4.48 -8.41 -14.45
CA ARG A 135 -3.25 -8.00 -13.77
C ARG A 135 -3.03 -8.86 -12.53
N ILE A 136 -1.88 -9.53 -12.48
CA ILE A 136 -1.39 -10.26 -11.31
C ILE A 136 -0.26 -9.47 -10.66
N LYS A 137 -0.33 -9.26 -9.34
CA LYS A 137 0.80 -8.76 -8.53
C LYS A 137 1.41 -9.90 -7.72
N PHE A 138 2.70 -10.13 -7.90
CA PHE A 138 3.45 -11.09 -7.09
C PHE A 138 3.84 -10.45 -5.76
N LYS A 139 3.43 -11.05 -4.65
CA LYS A 139 3.73 -10.60 -3.28
C LYS A 139 4.51 -11.68 -2.54
N GLY A 140 5.50 -11.25 -1.77
CA GLY A 140 6.14 -12.10 -0.77
C GLY A 140 5.28 -12.22 0.50
N HIS A 141 5.77 -13.02 1.44
CA HIS A 141 5.19 -13.10 2.79
C HIS A 141 6.10 -12.38 3.79
N ALA A 142 5.49 -11.57 4.66
CA ALA A 142 6.17 -11.07 5.85
C ALA A 142 6.02 -12.07 7.00
N SER A 143 7.04 -12.19 7.84
CA SER A 143 6.97 -13.04 9.02
C SER A 143 6.02 -12.43 10.06
N LEU A 144 5.29 -13.29 10.78
CA LEU A 144 4.36 -12.86 11.82
C LEU A 144 5.02 -11.99 12.91
N PRO A 145 6.24 -12.29 13.42
CA PRO A 145 6.89 -11.43 14.40
C PRO A 145 7.18 -10.02 13.87
N LEU A 146 7.56 -9.89 12.60
CA LEU A 146 7.81 -8.59 11.98
C LEU A 146 6.51 -7.78 11.85
N LEU A 147 5.43 -8.42 11.41
CA LEU A 147 4.10 -7.79 11.32
C LEU A 147 3.61 -7.32 12.70
N LEU A 148 3.64 -8.21 13.70
CA LEU A 148 3.19 -7.88 15.06
C LEU A 148 4.03 -6.77 15.69
N GLY A 149 5.34 -6.84 15.52
CA GLY A 149 6.23 -5.81 16.04
C GLY A 149 6.03 -4.46 15.34
N HIS A 150 5.79 -4.45 14.02
CA HIS A 150 5.49 -3.23 13.27
C HIS A 150 4.20 -2.57 13.75
N ILE A 151 3.11 -3.35 13.83
CA ILE A 151 1.81 -2.85 14.33
C ILE A 151 1.95 -2.38 15.77
N GLY A 152 2.61 -3.16 16.62
CA GLY A 152 2.84 -2.81 18.03
C GLY A 152 3.59 -1.49 18.19
N ALA A 153 4.66 -1.28 17.42
CA ALA A 153 5.44 -0.04 17.44
C ALA A 153 4.61 1.16 16.93
N MET A 154 3.97 1.04 15.76
CA MET A 154 3.17 2.12 15.17
C MET A 154 1.98 2.51 16.06
N PHE A 155 1.23 1.53 16.55
CA PHE A 155 0.09 1.75 17.44
C PHE A 155 0.51 2.39 18.76
N SER A 156 1.55 1.86 19.41
CA SER A 156 2.06 2.41 20.67
C SER A 156 2.61 3.82 20.48
N GLY A 157 3.30 4.07 19.37
CA GLY A 157 3.81 5.40 19.02
C GLY A 157 2.69 6.43 18.85
N ALA A 158 1.65 6.09 18.09
CA ALA A 158 0.47 6.92 17.90
C ALA A 158 -0.30 7.14 19.22
N LEU A 159 -0.47 6.09 20.03
CA LEU A 159 -1.12 6.16 21.33
C LEU A 159 -0.38 7.11 22.29
N LEU A 160 0.95 7.03 22.35
CA LEU A 160 1.75 7.95 23.17
C LEU A 160 1.62 9.40 22.70
N CYS A 161 1.59 9.64 21.39
CA CYS A 161 1.34 10.99 20.84
C CYS A 161 -0.06 11.50 21.22
N LEU A 162 -1.08 10.64 21.19
CA LEU A 162 -2.44 10.96 21.66
C LEU A 162 -2.46 11.28 23.16
N LEU A 163 -1.81 10.47 23.99
CA LEU A 163 -1.67 10.75 25.43
C LEU A 163 -0.93 12.09 25.67
N GLY A 164 0.10 12.38 24.88
CA GLY A 164 0.79 13.67 24.90
C GLY A 164 -0.15 14.85 24.62
N ALA A 165 -1.07 14.72 23.67
CA ALA A 165 -2.09 15.74 23.39
C ALA A 165 -3.10 15.88 24.55
N ILE A 166 -3.55 14.78 25.14
CA ILE A 166 -4.42 14.80 26.33
C ILE A 166 -3.73 15.51 27.50
N PHE A 167 -2.46 15.19 27.77
CA PHE A 167 -1.66 15.87 28.79
C PHE A 167 -1.43 17.34 28.45
N SER A 168 -1.31 17.69 27.17
CA SER A 168 -1.19 19.08 26.72
C SER A 168 -2.45 19.89 27.00
N VAL A 169 -3.64 19.34 26.75
CA VAL A 169 -4.91 19.99 27.10
C VAL A 169 -5.01 20.21 28.61
N SER A 170 -4.66 19.19 29.40
CA SER A 170 -4.64 19.29 30.86
C SER A 170 -3.63 20.34 31.35
N TYR A 171 -2.45 20.39 30.76
CA TYR A 171 -1.41 21.39 31.06
C TYR A 171 -1.88 22.81 30.78
N LEU A 172 -2.49 23.06 29.63
CA LEU A 172 -2.95 24.39 29.23
C LEU A 172 -4.13 24.89 30.07
N ARG A 173 -4.98 23.99 30.57
CA ARG A 173 -6.15 24.35 31.41
C ARG A 173 -5.83 24.44 32.90
N LYS A 174 -5.01 23.53 33.43
CA LYS A 174 -4.84 23.32 34.87
C LYS A 174 -3.38 23.42 35.36
N GLY A 175 -2.41 23.66 34.47
CA GLY A 175 -0.99 23.76 34.87
C GLY A 175 -0.33 22.43 35.25
N GLY A 176 -0.70 21.33 34.59
CA GLY A 176 -0.19 19.97 34.87
C GLY A 176 1.32 19.74 34.68
N ARG A 177 1.75 18.47 34.79
CA ARG A 177 3.16 18.08 34.66
C ARG A 177 3.61 18.08 33.19
N PHE A 178 4.36 19.10 32.79
CA PHE A 178 4.91 19.24 31.43
C PHE A 178 5.76 18.02 31.02
N GLU A 179 6.48 17.42 31.96
CA GLU A 179 7.32 16.24 31.75
C GLU A 179 6.57 15.04 31.16
N ARG A 180 5.27 14.91 31.45
CA ARG A 180 4.46 13.85 30.85
C ARG A 180 4.28 14.06 29.35
N ILE A 181 4.17 15.31 28.91
CA ILE A 181 4.01 15.66 27.49
C ILE A 181 5.31 15.36 26.76
N SER A 182 6.44 15.88 27.26
CA SER A 182 7.76 15.71 26.62
C SER A 182 8.13 14.23 26.49
N ARG A 183 7.96 13.42 27.55
CA ARG A 183 8.24 11.97 27.52
C ARG A 183 7.32 11.22 26.58
N SER A 184 6.01 11.49 26.60
CA SER A 184 5.07 10.83 25.69
C SER A 184 5.39 11.14 24.23
N VAL A 185 5.69 12.40 23.89
CA VAL A 185 6.08 12.77 22.53
C VAL A 185 7.42 12.15 22.13
N ALA A 186 8.43 12.15 23.01
CA ALA A 186 9.73 11.57 22.72
C ALA A 186 9.65 10.06 22.43
N TRP A 187 9.03 9.29 23.33
CA TRP A 187 8.83 7.85 23.13
C TRP A 187 7.89 7.54 21.96
N GLY A 188 6.83 8.35 21.78
CA GLY A 188 5.92 8.21 20.65
C GLY A 188 6.63 8.37 19.32
N THR A 189 7.45 9.42 19.19
CA THR A 189 8.26 9.68 17.99
C THR A 189 9.26 8.56 17.72
N LEU A 190 9.93 8.05 18.75
CA LEU A 190 10.87 6.95 18.62
C LEU A 190 10.19 5.67 18.12
N LEU A 191 9.03 5.33 18.65
CA LEU A 191 8.28 4.15 18.21
C LEU A 191 7.71 4.30 16.80
N ILE A 192 7.26 5.50 16.42
CA ILE A 192 6.87 5.80 15.04
C ILE A 192 8.06 5.64 14.10
N PHE A 193 9.26 6.08 14.51
CA PHE A 193 10.47 5.87 13.71
C PHE A 193 10.76 4.38 13.53
N ILE A 194 10.84 3.62 14.62
CA ILE A 194 11.15 2.18 14.60
C ILE A 194 10.11 1.42 13.77
N GLY A 195 8.83 1.68 14.01
CA GLY A 195 7.71 1.07 13.31
C GLY A 195 7.67 1.43 11.83
N GLY A 196 7.79 2.72 11.49
CA GLY A 196 7.65 3.22 10.12
C GLY A 196 8.87 2.98 9.23
N PHE A 197 10.08 3.01 9.79
CA PHE A 197 11.33 2.96 9.02
C PHE A 197 12.00 1.58 9.10
N PRO A 198 12.75 1.17 10.14
CA PRO A 198 13.35 -0.16 10.18
C PRO A 198 12.36 -1.29 9.91
N MET A 199 11.23 -1.29 10.62
CA MET A 199 10.25 -2.37 10.52
C MET A 199 9.37 -2.22 9.28
N GLY A 200 8.91 -1.00 8.98
CA GLY A 200 8.14 -0.70 7.77
C GLY A 200 8.92 -1.02 6.50
N MET A 201 10.19 -0.64 6.43
CA MET A 201 11.05 -0.96 5.29
C MET A 201 11.35 -2.45 5.18
N ALA A 202 11.57 -3.14 6.30
CA ALA A 202 11.71 -4.60 6.30
C ALA A 202 10.44 -5.29 5.79
N MET A 203 9.25 -4.82 6.20
CA MET A 203 7.96 -5.30 5.72
C MET A 203 7.78 -5.04 4.21
N GLY A 204 8.07 -3.82 3.75
CA GLY A 204 8.00 -3.43 2.34
C GLY A 204 8.90 -4.32 1.49
N TYR A 205 10.15 -4.53 1.93
CA TYR A 205 11.06 -5.42 1.24
C TYR A 205 10.55 -6.87 1.24
N ALA A 206 10.04 -7.37 2.37
CA ALA A 206 9.54 -8.74 2.49
C ALA A 206 8.40 -9.04 1.50
N VAL A 207 7.44 -8.11 1.37
CA VAL A 207 6.22 -8.29 0.58
C VAL A 207 6.37 -7.82 -0.87
N PHE A 208 7.03 -6.70 -1.10
CA PHE A 208 7.08 -6.05 -2.42
C PHE A 208 8.47 -6.03 -3.04
N GLY A 209 9.51 -6.51 -2.36
CA GLY A 209 10.88 -6.46 -2.86
C GLY A 209 11.52 -5.08 -2.85
N GLN A 210 10.80 -4.05 -2.40
CA GLN A 210 11.28 -2.67 -2.30
C GLN A 210 11.12 -2.20 -0.84
N PRO A 211 12.20 -1.75 -0.18
CA PRO A 211 12.10 -1.33 1.21
C PRO A 211 11.34 -0.01 1.37
N TRP A 212 11.39 0.89 0.39
CA TRP A 212 10.72 2.18 0.46
C TRP A 212 10.34 2.65 -0.93
N THR A 213 9.09 3.07 -1.08
CA THR A 213 8.50 3.53 -2.34
C THR A 213 7.84 4.90 -2.23
N GLY A 214 7.87 5.53 -1.06
CA GLY A 214 7.42 6.91 -0.85
C GLY A 214 8.46 7.96 -1.24
N LEU A 215 8.11 9.22 -1.02
CA LEU A 215 9.03 10.34 -1.25
C LEU A 215 10.32 10.17 -0.43
N PRO A 216 11.49 10.64 -0.93
CA PRO A 216 11.70 11.27 -2.24
C PRO A 216 11.92 10.27 -3.40
N ILE A 217 11.93 8.97 -3.13
CA ILE A 217 12.33 7.94 -4.10
C ILE A 217 11.19 7.58 -5.05
N GLY A 218 9.96 7.47 -4.53
CA GLY A 218 8.78 7.12 -5.32
C GLY A 218 7.53 7.90 -4.92
N GLY A 219 6.39 7.46 -5.45
CA GLY A 219 5.09 8.09 -5.26
C GLY A 219 4.12 7.31 -4.37
N ASP A 220 4.58 6.29 -3.64
CA ASP A 220 3.69 5.54 -2.75
C ASP A 220 3.17 6.43 -1.63
N VAL A 221 1.84 6.49 -1.52
CA VAL A 221 1.19 7.38 -0.58
C VAL A 221 1.32 6.87 0.86
N THR A 222 1.34 5.56 1.07
CA THR A 222 1.42 4.96 2.40
C THR A 222 2.74 5.29 3.09
N ASP A 223 3.84 5.08 2.37
CA ASP A 223 5.19 5.44 2.81
C ASP A 223 5.31 6.96 3.02
N THR A 224 4.80 7.74 2.08
CA THR A 224 4.86 9.22 2.14
C THR A 224 4.11 9.78 3.35
N LYS A 225 2.94 9.24 3.70
CA LYS A 225 2.19 9.62 4.90
C LYS A 225 3.00 9.38 6.17
N THR A 226 3.63 8.21 6.26
CA THR A 226 4.45 7.83 7.42
C THR A 226 5.64 8.77 7.57
N LEU A 227 6.29 9.14 6.45
CA LEU A 227 7.37 10.13 6.44
C LEU A 227 6.91 11.50 6.94
N ILE A 228 5.78 12.02 6.46
CA ILE A 228 5.25 13.33 6.88
C ILE A 228 4.95 13.34 8.38
N VAL A 229 4.28 12.30 8.89
CA VAL A 229 3.98 12.15 10.32
C VAL A 229 5.27 12.10 11.12
N PHE A 230 6.25 11.29 10.71
CA PHE A 230 7.52 11.19 11.41
C PHE A 230 8.29 12.51 11.42
N ILE A 231 8.41 13.20 10.29
CA ILE A 231 9.10 14.51 10.21
C ILE A 231 8.46 15.51 11.16
N TYR A 232 7.12 15.57 11.21
CA TYR A 232 6.42 16.45 12.14
C TYR A 232 6.83 16.20 13.59
N TRP A 233 6.77 14.95 14.02
CA TRP A 233 7.08 14.55 15.39
C TRP A 233 8.58 14.68 15.72
N LEU A 234 9.45 14.40 14.76
CA LEU A 234 10.89 14.62 14.87
C LEU A 234 11.17 16.11 15.09
N VAL A 235 10.57 17.00 14.29
CA VAL A 235 10.70 18.45 14.50
C VAL A 235 10.18 18.85 15.87
N ALA A 236 9.05 18.32 16.32
CA ALA A 236 8.53 18.59 17.66
C ALA A 236 9.56 18.21 18.75
N VAL A 237 10.18 17.03 18.67
CA VAL A 237 11.23 16.59 19.59
C VAL A 237 12.45 17.53 19.55
N LEU A 238 12.89 17.93 18.35
CA LEU A 238 14.05 18.82 18.18
C LEU A 238 13.81 20.23 18.75
N LEU A 239 12.58 20.75 18.66
CA LEU A 239 12.21 22.04 19.25
C LEU A 239 12.32 22.03 20.78
N LEU A 240 12.26 20.85 21.41
CA LEU A 240 12.37 20.65 22.86
C LEU A 240 13.69 19.96 23.28
N LYS A 241 14.73 20.09 22.45
CA LYS A 241 15.99 19.37 22.64
C LYS A 241 16.65 19.56 24.01
N GLY A 242 16.49 20.74 24.62
CA GLY A 242 17.10 21.07 25.91
C GLY A 242 16.47 20.25 27.02
N THR A 243 15.15 20.18 27.06
CA THR A 243 14.39 19.37 28.01
C THR A 243 14.53 17.88 27.72
N ILE A 244 14.46 17.42 26.47
CA ILE A 244 14.48 15.98 26.13
C ILE A 244 15.87 15.35 26.29
N PHE A 245 16.92 16.00 25.77
CA PHE A 245 18.26 15.40 25.70
C PHE A 245 19.23 15.92 26.75
N GLN A 246 19.00 17.10 27.32
CA GLN A 246 19.98 17.79 28.17
C GLN A 246 19.48 18.13 29.58
N GLY A 247 18.24 17.77 29.91
CA GLY A 247 17.61 18.13 31.20
C GLY A 247 17.59 19.64 31.49
N SER A 248 17.74 20.48 30.47
CA SER A 248 18.00 21.91 30.57
C SER A 248 16.93 22.71 29.81
N PRO A 249 15.79 23.04 30.43
CA PRO A 249 14.66 23.70 29.75
C PRO A 249 15.01 25.07 29.15
N GLY A 250 16.05 25.74 29.64
CA GLY A 250 16.51 27.03 29.10
C GLY A 250 17.11 26.96 27.69
N LYS A 251 17.37 25.76 27.16
CA LYS A 251 17.92 25.53 25.81
C LYS A 251 16.88 25.11 24.78
N ASP A 252 15.60 25.08 25.17
CA ASP A 252 14.50 24.78 24.26
C ASP A 252 14.26 25.94 23.29
N TRP A 253 13.92 25.62 22.04
CA TRP A 253 13.66 26.62 21.01
C TRP A 253 12.25 27.22 21.10
N VAL A 254 11.35 26.57 21.87
CA VAL A 254 9.97 26.98 22.03
C VAL A 254 9.55 26.94 23.49
N SER A 255 8.58 27.79 23.85
CA SER A 255 7.99 27.76 25.18
C SER A 255 7.20 26.47 25.42
N ARG A 256 7.08 26.07 26.70
CA ARG A 256 6.26 24.90 27.11
C ARG A 256 4.80 24.98 26.64
N LYS A 257 4.20 26.18 26.68
CA LYS A 257 2.82 26.40 26.19
C LYS A 257 2.74 26.24 24.67
N THR A 258 3.74 26.72 23.93
CA THR A 258 3.83 26.54 22.48
C THR A 258 3.95 25.06 22.13
N PHE A 259 4.84 24.33 22.80
CA PHE A 259 5.01 22.89 22.59
C PHE A 259 3.72 22.12 22.84
N ALA A 260 3.02 22.38 23.95
CA ALA A 260 1.74 21.72 24.24
C ALA A 260 0.69 21.95 23.12
N ARG A 261 0.65 23.15 22.52
CA ARG A 261 -0.23 23.41 21.37
C ARG A 261 0.22 22.64 20.13
N LEU A 262 1.52 22.59 19.85
CA LEU A 262 2.06 21.80 18.74
C LEU A 262 1.78 20.30 18.91
N THR A 263 1.83 19.77 20.12
CA THR A 263 1.47 18.36 20.37
C THR A 263 0.00 18.09 19.99
N ILE A 264 -0.92 18.98 20.38
CA ILE A 264 -2.35 18.85 20.03
C ILE A 264 -2.54 18.92 18.52
N VAL A 265 -1.95 19.91 17.86
CA VAL A 265 -2.01 20.07 16.39
C VAL A 265 -1.43 18.84 15.69
N GLY A 266 -0.32 18.30 16.20
CA GLY A 266 0.34 17.14 15.65
C GLY A 266 -0.50 15.88 15.69
N THR A 267 -1.18 15.64 16.80
CA THR A 267 -2.09 14.50 16.95
C THR A 267 -3.28 14.62 16.00
N VAL A 268 -3.86 15.82 15.86
CA VAL A 268 -4.94 16.05 14.89
C VAL A 268 -4.45 15.84 13.46
N LEU A 269 -3.29 16.40 13.10
CA LEU A 269 -2.67 16.20 11.79
C LEU A 269 -2.43 14.71 11.50
N THR A 270 -1.86 13.99 12.47
CA THR A 270 -1.61 12.55 12.36
C THR A 270 -2.91 11.78 12.11
N ALA A 271 -3.98 12.07 12.88
CA ALA A 271 -5.28 11.46 12.67
C ALA A 271 -5.86 11.78 11.28
N LEU A 272 -5.81 13.04 10.85
CA LEU A 272 -6.29 13.47 9.54
C LEU A 272 -5.56 12.75 8.40
N ILE A 273 -4.23 12.65 8.47
CA ILE A 273 -3.42 11.97 7.44
C ILE A 273 -3.79 10.49 7.33
N TYR A 274 -4.00 9.80 8.45
CA TYR A 274 -4.38 8.39 8.46
C TYR A 274 -5.86 8.14 8.12
N LEU A 275 -6.72 9.16 8.25
CA LEU A 275 -8.11 9.10 7.80
C LEU A 275 -8.27 9.19 6.29
N ILE A 276 -7.28 9.73 5.57
CA ILE A 276 -7.35 9.76 4.10
C ILE A 276 -7.28 8.31 3.62
N PRO A 277 -8.35 7.75 3.04
CA PRO A 277 -8.28 6.41 2.48
C PRO A 277 -7.38 6.45 1.25
N HIS A 278 -6.42 5.53 1.18
CA HIS A 278 -5.73 5.25 -0.07
C HIS A 278 -5.83 3.74 -0.29
N SER A 279 -6.45 3.36 -1.40
CA SER A 279 -6.61 1.97 -1.77
C SER A 279 -5.27 1.36 -2.15
N ILE A 280 -4.97 0.22 -1.53
CA ILE A 280 -4.01 -0.78 -2.01
C ILE A 280 -4.55 -1.40 -3.29
#